data_AF-A0A1M6Z503-F1
#
_entry.id   AF-A0A1M6Z503-F1
#
_cell.length_a   1.000
_cell.length_b   1.000
_cell.length_c   1.000
_cell.angle_alpha   90.00
_cell.angle_beta   90.00
_cell.angle_gamma   90.00
#
_symmetry.space_group_name_H-M   'P 1'
#
loop_
_entity.id
_entity.type
_entity.pdbx_description
1 polymer ?
#
loop_
_entity_poly.entity_id
_entity_poly.type
_entity_poly.pdbx_seq_one_letter_code
_entity_poly.pdbx_strand_id
1 'polypeptide(L)'
;MLIKYDYIYECYAITRQITEQIAFAYDTQFRNEIEDFQSPTKSISKLKEFYPSTGILYGELSSKTHIDSSQFPNHYYVNLKNKEDSGVILRSREKTFLICHRALIMLDLYACVFEHIFYNDIENFSCIKKNKTLLKKRETRNYINFFGKNYSRLIKKFFPKDD
;
A
#
# COMPACT_ATOMS: atom_id res chain seq x y z
N MET A 1 -1.79 5.98 -13.93
CA MET A 1 -1.81 7.43 -14.26
C MET A 1 -1.23 8.27 -13.13
N LEU A 2 -1.69 8.13 -11.88
CA LEU A 2 -1.27 8.99 -10.75
C LEU A 2 0.22 8.92 -10.39
N ILE A 3 0.78 7.71 -10.28
CA ILE A 3 2.21 7.49 -10.02
C ILE A 3 3.09 8.17 -11.08
N LYS A 4 2.69 8.11 -12.35
CA LYS A 4 3.43 8.72 -13.46
C LYS A 4 3.53 10.25 -13.34
N TYR A 5 2.52 10.88 -12.74
CA TYR A 5 2.43 12.33 -12.54
C TYR A 5 2.88 12.77 -11.15
N ASP A 6 3.49 11.86 -10.38
CA ASP A 6 3.99 12.09 -9.03
C ASP A 6 2.90 12.62 -8.06
N TYR A 7 1.63 12.25 -8.25
CA TYR A 7 0.52 12.65 -7.36
C TYR A 7 0.55 11.84 -6.06
N ILE A 8 1.43 12.25 -5.14
CA ILE A 8 1.86 11.45 -4.00
C ILE A 8 0.71 11.17 -3.04
N TYR A 9 -0.07 12.18 -2.71
CA TYR A 9 -1.17 12.07 -1.76
C TYR A 9 -2.23 11.09 -2.25
N GLU A 10 -2.68 11.28 -3.48
CA GLU A 10 -3.70 10.46 -4.14
C GLU A 10 -3.22 9.01 -4.27
N CYS A 11 -1.93 8.81 -4.56
CA CYS A 11 -1.35 7.48 -4.58
C CYS A 11 -1.39 6.80 -3.21
N TYR A 12 -1.05 7.51 -2.13
CA TYR A 12 -1.17 6.98 -0.76
C TYR A 12 -2.62 6.63 -0.42
N ALA A 13 -3.55 7.54 -0.72
CA ALA A 13 -4.98 7.35 -0.46
C ALA A 13 -5.55 6.13 -1.20
N ILE A 14 -5.29 6.01 -2.49
CA ILE A 14 -5.78 4.89 -3.30
C ILE A 14 -5.11 3.58 -2.88
N THR A 15 -3.81 3.58 -2.63
CA THR A 15 -3.12 2.36 -2.16
C THR A 15 -3.67 1.90 -0.81
N ARG A 16 -3.98 2.84 0.10
CA ARG A 16 -4.64 2.56 1.38
C ARG A 16 -6.01 1.94 1.15
N GLN A 17 -6.85 2.58 0.34
CA GLN A 17 -8.21 2.13 0.08
C GLN A 17 -8.22 0.73 -0.53
N ILE A 18 -7.35 0.43 -1.50
CA ILE A 18 -7.24 -0.92 -2.08
C ILE A 18 -6.79 -1.93 -1.01
N THR A 19 -5.84 -1.56 -0.15
CA THR A 19 -5.40 -2.42 0.95
C THR A 19 -6.55 -2.74 1.92
N GLU A 20 -7.41 -1.75 2.23
CA GLU A 20 -8.61 -1.93 3.05
C GLU A 20 -9.62 -2.86 2.37
N GLN A 21 -9.83 -2.75 1.05
CA GLN A 21 -10.69 -3.66 0.29
C GLN A 21 -10.18 -5.10 0.27
N ILE A 22 -8.86 -5.29 0.11
CA ILE A 22 -8.23 -6.62 0.18
C ILE A 22 -8.43 -7.23 1.58
N ALA A 23 -8.25 -6.42 2.63
CA ALA A 23 -8.45 -6.86 4.00
C ALA A 23 -9.90 -7.24 4.28
N PHE A 24 -10.85 -6.45 3.79
CA PHE A 24 -12.27 -6.76 3.89
C PHE A 24 -12.61 -8.07 3.19
N ALA A 25 -12.18 -8.27 1.94
CA ALA A 25 -12.41 -9.51 1.21
C ALA A 25 -11.83 -10.73 1.95
N TYR A 26 -10.64 -10.59 2.54
CA TYR A 26 -10.03 -11.66 3.35
C TYR A 26 -10.84 -11.96 4.62
N ASP A 27 -11.34 -10.95 5.33
CA ASP A 27 -12.11 -11.11 6.56
C ASP A 27 -13.48 -11.78 6.29
N THR A 28 -14.18 -11.35 5.23
CA THR A 28 -15.52 -11.83 4.88
C THR A 28 -15.56 -13.33 4.57
N GLN A 29 -14.47 -13.93 4.05
CA GLN A 29 -14.43 -15.37 3.76
C GLN A 29 -14.65 -16.25 5.01
N PHE A 30 -14.46 -15.72 6.21
CA PHE A 30 -14.61 -16.44 7.48
C PHE A 30 -15.97 -16.22 8.15
N ARG A 31 -16.88 -15.50 7.51
CA ARG A 31 -18.17 -15.11 8.07
C ARG A 31 -19.29 -15.88 7.40
N ASN A 32 -20.28 -16.26 8.20
CA ASN A 32 -21.50 -16.93 7.73
C ASN A 32 -22.59 -15.93 7.32
N GLU A 33 -22.49 -14.68 7.78
CA GLU A 33 -23.45 -13.61 7.50
C GLU A 33 -22.71 -12.42 6.89
N ILE A 34 -23.35 -11.81 5.89
CA ILE A 34 -22.89 -10.54 5.32
C ILE A 34 -23.32 -9.46 6.32
N GLU A 35 -22.51 -9.21 7.35
CA GLU A 35 -22.65 -7.96 8.08
C GLU A 35 -22.30 -6.81 7.14
N ASP A 36 -23.23 -5.87 6.98
CA ASP A 36 -23.10 -4.73 6.04
C ASP A 36 -21.91 -3.81 6.35
N PHE A 37 -21.32 -3.89 7.57
CA PHE A 37 -20.20 -3.04 7.92
C PHE A 37 -19.23 -3.68 8.92
N GLN A 38 -17.98 -3.85 8.48
CA GLN A 38 -16.83 -4.13 9.34
C GLN A 38 -15.83 -2.99 9.24
N SER A 39 -15.29 -2.55 10.38
CA SER A 39 -14.31 -1.47 10.37
C SER A 39 -13.03 -1.90 9.63
N PRO A 40 -12.47 -1.05 8.75
CA PRO A 40 -11.24 -1.38 8.00
C PRO A 40 -10.09 -1.81 8.91
N THR A 41 -9.96 -1.18 10.08
CA THR A 41 -8.94 -1.49 11.09
C THR A 41 -9.04 -2.92 11.64
N LYS A 42 -10.25 -3.45 11.83
CA LYS A 42 -10.45 -4.82 12.27
C LYS A 42 -10.10 -5.81 11.16
N SER A 43 -10.53 -5.55 9.92
CA SER A 43 -10.19 -6.41 8.78
C SER A 43 -8.68 -6.43 8.51
N ILE A 44 -8.01 -5.28 8.62
CA ILE A 44 -6.54 -5.22 8.56
C ILE A 44 -5.90 -6.04 9.67
N SER A 45 -6.46 -6.00 10.89
CA SER A 45 -5.96 -6.79 12.01
C SER A 45 -6.08 -8.29 11.75
N LYS A 46 -7.17 -8.73 11.13
CA LYS A 46 -7.35 -10.13 10.71
C LYS A 46 -6.37 -10.51 9.59
N LEU A 47 -6.21 -9.66 8.59
CA LEU A 47 -5.28 -9.90 7.48
C LEU A 47 -3.81 -9.99 7.93
N LYS A 48 -3.41 -9.30 9.00
CA LYS A 48 -2.07 -9.42 9.59
C LYS A 48 -1.73 -10.83 10.06
N GLU A 49 -2.71 -11.64 10.46
CA GLU A 49 -2.48 -13.03 10.88
C GLU A 49 -1.94 -13.86 9.70
N PHE A 50 -2.45 -13.60 8.49
CA PHE A 50 -2.00 -14.26 7.26
C PHE A 50 -0.78 -13.60 6.64
N TYR A 51 -0.78 -12.26 6.57
CA TYR A 51 0.27 -11.45 5.95
C TYR A 51 0.78 -10.39 6.93
N PRO A 52 1.76 -10.72 7.80
CA PRO A 52 2.16 -9.87 8.93
C PRO A 52 2.60 -8.45 8.58
N SER A 53 3.29 -8.25 7.45
CA SER A 53 3.79 -6.92 7.09
C SER A 53 2.70 -5.97 6.59
N THR A 54 1.45 -6.42 6.44
CA THR A 54 0.31 -5.56 6.12
C THR A 54 0.09 -4.50 7.20
N GLY A 55 0.38 -4.80 8.46
CA GLY A 55 0.27 -3.81 9.54
C GLY A 55 1.23 -2.62 9.35
N ILE A 56 2.47 -2.90 8.96
CA ILE A 56 3.49 -1.86 8.69
C ILE A 56 3.08 -1.04 7.46
N LEU A 57 2.66 -1.71 6.38
CA LEU A 57 2.16 -1.06 5.18
C LEU A 57 0.99 -0.13 5.52
N TYR A 58 -0.03 -0.63 6.20
CA TYR A 58 -1.23 0.12 6.53
C TYR A 58 -0.94 1.32 7.43
N GLY A 59 -0.11 1.14 8.47
CA GLY A 59 0.28 2.22 9.36
C GLY A 59 0.97 3.37 8.62
N GLU A 60 1.90 3.04 7.70
CA GLU A 60 2.54 4.04 6.85
C GLU A 60 1.53 4.75 5.95
N LEU A 61 0.72 4.01 5.19
CA LEU A 61 -0.26 4.57 4.27
C LEU A 61 -1.22 5.50 5.02
N SER A 62 -1.77 5.04 6.14
CA SER A 62 -2.68 5.82 7.00
C SER A 62 -2.05 7.13 7.46
N SER A 63 -0.80 7.07 7.95
CA SER A 63 -0.06 8.27 8.42
C SER A 63 0.12 9.33 7.32
N LYS A 64 0.16 8.93 6.04
CA LYS A 64 0.37 9.84 4.89
C LYS A 64 -0.91 10.29 4.20
N THR A 65 -2.06 9.77 4.62
CA THR A 65 -3.39 10.16 4.08
C THR A 65 -4.05 11.29 4.84
N HIS A 66 -3.52 11.69 5.99
CA HIS A 66 -3.93 12.91 6.67
C HIS A 66 -3.09 14.07 6.12
N ILE A 67 -3.73 15.01 5.42
CA ILE A 67 -3.04 16.21 4.91
C ILE A 67 -2.64 17.05 6.12
N ASP A 68 -1.37 16.97 6.48
CA ASP A 68 -0.75 17.86 7.46
C ASP A 68 0.42 18.57 6.77
N SER A 69 0.43 19.90 6.89
CA SER A 69 1.48 20.80 6.45
C SER A 69 2.90 20.37 6.91
N SER A 70 3.01 19.65 8.02
CA SER A 70 4.30 19.13 8.52
C SER A 70 4.88 18.01 7.65
N GLN A 71 4.06 17.32 6.84
CA GLN A 71 4.46 16.10 6.13
C GLN A 71 5.11 16.35 4.76
N PHE A 72 5.05 17.59 4.27
CA PHE A 72 5.49 17.95 2.93
C PHE A 72 6.25 19.27 2.94
N PRO A 73 7.53 19.33 3.36
CA PRO A 73 8.27 20.59 3.49
C PRO A 73 8.36 21.46 2.20
N ASN A 74 8.04 20.89 1.02
CA ASN A 74 8.08 21.58 -0.27
C ASN A 74 6.71 21.49 -0.98
N HIS A 75 5.79 22.40 -0.67
CA HIS A 75 4.48 22.50 -1.32
C HIS A 75 4.54 23.52 -2.47
N TYR A 76 3.96 23.17 -3.63
CA TYR A 76 3.60 24.17 -4.62
C TYR A 76 2.15 24.59 -4.38
N TYR A 77 1.97 25.80 -3.86
CA TYR A 77 0.66 26.43 -3.81
C TYR A 77 0.26 26.81 -5.24
N VAL A 78 -0.84 26.25 -5.73
CA VAL A 78 -1.45 26.68 -6.99
C VAL A 78 -2.53 27.67 -6.62
N ASN A 79 -2.19 28.96 -6.74
CA ASN A 79 -3.19 30.02 -6.63
C ASN A 79 -4.03 29.98 -7.92
N LEU A 80 -5.22 29.38 -7.86
CA LEU A 80 -6.18 29.53 -8.93
C LEU A 80 -6.62 31.00 -8.94
N LYS A 81 -6.86 31.57 -10.13
CA LYS A 81 -6.96 33.03 -10.37
C LYS A 81 -7.91 33.81 -9.44
N ASN A 82 -8.77 33.14 -8.69
CA ASN A 82 -9.61 33.70 -7.64
C ASN A 82 -9.12 33.14 -6.28
N LYS A 83 -8.64 34.02 -5.40
CA LYS A 83 -8.03 33.71 -4.08
C LYS A 83 -8.89 32.87 -3.10
N GLU A 84 -10.09 32.45 -3.51
CA GLU A 84 -11.01 31.62 -2.74
C GLU A 84 -10.76 30.11 -2.96
N ASP A 85 -10.17 29.72 -4.10
CA ASP A 85 -9.86 28.32 -4.42
C ASP A 85 -8.34 28.11 -4.45
N SER A 86 -7.73 27.93 -3.28
CA SER A 86 -6.31 27.52 -3.21
C SER A 86 -6.21 25.99 -3.25
N GLY A 87 -5.54 25.48 -4.29
CA GLY A 87 -5.22 24.06 -4.44
C GLY A 87 -3.76 23.78 -4.07
N VAL A 88 -3.51 22.68 -3.37
CA VAL A 88 -2.14 22.24 -3.03
C VAL A 88 -1.80 21.03 -3.89
N ILE A 89 -0.80 21.15 -4.76
CA ILE A 89 -0.29 20.01 -5.53
C ILE A 89 0.97 19.48 -4.85
N LEU A 90 0.88 18.23 -4.38
CA LEU A 90 1.98 17.52 -3.71
C LEU A 90 2.68 16.57 -4.68
N ARG A 91 3.77 17.04 -5.28
CA ARG A 91 4.62 16.22 -6.17
C ARG A 91 5.99 15.98 -5.57
N SER A 92 6.45 14.73 -5.63
CA SER A 92 7.81 14.38 -5.25
C SER A 92 8.27 13.13 -5.99
N ARG A 93 9.24 13.32 -6.89
CA ARG A 93 9.84 12.21 -7.64
C ARG A 93 10.48 11.18 -6.71
N GLU A 94 11.07 11.64 -5.62
CA GLU A 94 11.64 10.82 -4.57
C GLU A 94 10.57 9.90 -3.96
N LYS A 95 9.51 10.50 -3.40
CA LYS A 95 8.39 9.77 -2.78
C LYS A 95 7.64 8.87 -3.78
N THR A 96 7.71 9.16 -5.07
CA THR A 96 7.10 8.33 -6.12
C THR A 96 7.69 6.93 -6.16
N PHE A 97 9.00 6.77 -6.02
CA PHE A 97 9.62 5.45 -5.96
C PHE A 97 9.22 4.67 -4.70
N LEU A 98 9.08 5.37 -3.57
CA LEU A 98 8.54 4.75 -2.36
C LEU A 98 7.12 4.24 -2.58
N ILE A 99 6.26 5.06 -3.20
CA ILE A 99 4.90 4.67 -3.56
C ILE A 99 4.90 3.46 -4.52
N CYS A 100 5.77 3.43 -5.54
CA CYS A 100 5.91 2.26 -6.41
C CYS A 100 6.19 0.99 -5.61
N HIS A 101 7.10 1.08 -4.63
CA HIS A 101 7.39 -0.05 -3.75
C HIS A 101 6.17 -0.47 -2.91
N ARG A 102 5.40 0.48 -2.37
CA ARG A 102 4.16 0.17 -1.63
C ARG A 102 3.08 -0.44 -2.52
N ALA A 103 2.93 0.05 -3.74
CA ALA A 103 2.02 -0.51 -4.74
C ALA A 103 2.40 -1.96 -5.09
N LEU A 104 3.69 -2.27 -5.23
CA LEU A 104 4.16 -3.64 -5.45
C LEU A 104 3.84 -4.57 -4.26
N ILE A 105 4.02 -4.11 -3.02
CA ILE A 105 3.63 -4.89 -1.84
C ILE A 105 2.11 -5.12 -1.83
N MET A 106 1.32 -4.10 -2.17
CA MET A 106 -0.15 -4.22 -2.26
C MET A 106 -0.56 -5.24 -3.34
N LEU A 107 0.12 -5.27 -4.50
CA LEU A 107 -0.13 -6.27 -5.54
C LEU A 107 0.23 -7.69 -5.08
N ASP A 108 1.35 -7.86 -4.36
CA ASP A 108 1.71 -9.17 -3.78
C ASP A 108 0.68 -9.62 -2.74
N LEU A 109 0.20 -8.68 -1.92
CA LEU A 109 -0.84 -8.92 -0.93
C LEU A 109 -2.16 -9.35 -1.60
N TYR A 110 -2.58 -8.65 -2.66
CA TYR A 110 -3.76 -9.01 -3.45
C TYR A 110 -3.66 -10.44 -3.97
N ALA A 111 -2.55 -10.79 -4.63
CA ALA A 111 -2.35 -12.12 -5.20
C ALA A 111 -2.37 -13.22 -4.12
N CYS A 112 -1.72 -12.97 -2.97
CA CYS A 112 -1.76 -13.90 -1.84
C CYS A 112 -3.18 -14.11 -1.28
N VAL A 113 -3.96 -13.04 -1.14
CA VAL A 113 -5.32 -13.10 -0.61
C VAL A 113 -6.27 -13.77 -1.61
N PHE A 114 -6.14 -13.44 -2.91
CA PHE A 114 -6.91 -14.07 -3.97
C PHE A 114 -6.74 -15.59 -3.94
N GLU A 115 -5.50 -16.08 -3.98
CA GLU A 115 -5.26 -17.54 -3.94
C GLU A 115 -5.76 -18.18 -2.65
N HIS A 116 -5.72 -17.46 -1.52
CA HIS A 116 -6.20 -17.98 -0.24
C HIS A 116 -7.73 -18.15 -0.23
N ILE A 117 -8.46 -17.16 -0.72
CA ILE A 117 -9.93 -17.16 -0.78
C ILE A 117 -10.39 -18.26 -1.75
N PHE A 118 -9.87 -18.25 -2.98
CA PHE A 118 -10.28 -19.16 -4.05
C PHE A 118 -9.50 -20.48 -4.05
N TYR A 119 -8.96 -20.89 -2.88
CA TYR A 119 -8.09 -22.07 -2.79
C TYR A 119 -8.75 -23.35 -3.30
N ASN A 120 -10.07 -23.49 -3.21
CA ASN A 120 -10.76 -24.68 -3.70
C ASN A 120 -11.13 -24.60 -5.18
N ASP A 121 -11.01 -23.41 -5.78
CA ASP A 121 -11.52 -23.09 -7.12
C ASP A 121 -10.41 -22.92 -8.15
N ILE A 122 -9.13 -22.89 -7.73
CA ILE A 122 -7.96 -22.74 -8.60
C ILE A 122 -7.02 -23.94 -8.50
N GLU A 123 -6.46 -24.36 -9.63
CA GLU A 123 -5.62 -25.55 -9.70
C GLU A 123 -4.14 -25.27 -9.37
N ASN A 124 -3.66 -24.07 -9.72
CA ASN A 124 -2.25 -23.69 -9.63
C ASN A 124 -2.04 -22.54 -8.66
N PHE A 125 -1.15 -22.74 -7.68
CA PHE A 125 -0.81 -21.75 -6.67
C PHE A 125 0.60 -21.22 -6.89
N SER A 126 0.73 -19.90 -6.93
CA SER A 126 2.00 -19.20 -7.07
C SER A 126 2.39 -18.43 -5.81
N CYS A 127 1.44 -18.13 -4.93
CA CYS A 127 1.56 -17.23 -3.78
C CYS A 127 1.40 -17.94 -2.43
N ILE A 128 0.65 -19.04 -2.38
CA ILE A 128 0.42 -19.84 -1.17
C ILE A 128 0.81 -21.30 -1.36
N LYS A 129 0.93 -22.01 -0.24
CA LYS A 129 1.17 -23.47 -0.20
C LYS A 129 -0.15 -24.22 -0.10
N LYS A 130 -0.10 -25.55 -0.29
CA LYS A 130 -1.23 -26.49 -0.13
C LYS A 130 -1.93 -26.46 1.25
N ASN A 131 -1.36 -25.80 2.25
CA ASN A 131 -1.98 -25.62 3.57
C ASN A 131 -2.49 -24.18 3.79
N LYS A 132 -2.79 -23.45 2.71
CA LYS A 132 -3.20 -22.03 2.70
C LYS A 132 -2.23 -21.06 3.39
N THR A 133 -0.98 -21.47 3.62
CA THR A 133 0.04 -20.57 4.21
C THR A 133 0.85 -19.86 3.12
N LEU A 134 1.35 -18.66 3.44
CA LEU A 134 2.16 -17.88 2.51
C LEU A 134 3.40 -18.65 2.02
N LEU A 135 3.62 -18.64 0.71
CA LEU A 135 4.88 -19.02 0.11
C LEU A 135 5.88 -17.88 0.29
N LYS A 136 6.71 -17.97 1.34
CA LYS A 136 7.64 -16.89 1.72
C LYS A 136 8.77 -16.65 0.71
N LYS A 137 9.25 -17.70 0.05
CA LYS A 137 10.36 -17.65 -0.91
C LYS A 137 9.79 -17.67 -2.33
N ARG A 138 9.59 -16.49 -2.91
CA ARG A 138 9.14 -16.29 -4.29
C ARG A 138 10.01 -15.25 -4.96
N GLU A 139 10.28 -15.44 -6.25
CA GLU A 139 11.07 -14.51 -7.04
C GLU A 139 10.46 -13.10 -7.03
N THR A 140 9.13 -13.00 -7.14
CA THR A 140 8.39 -11.73 -7.06
C THR A 140 8.65 -11.01 -5.73
N ARG A 141 8.52 -11.69 -4.60
CA ARG A 141 8.79 -11.10 -3.28
C ARG A 141 10.27 -10.74 -3.10
N ASN A 142 11.18 -11.53 -3.66
CA ASN A 142 12.61 -11.20 -3.68
C ASN A 142 12.87 -9.92 -4.50
N TYR A 143 12.21 -9.77 -5.65
CA TYR A 143 12.29 -8.58 -6.48
C TYR A 143 11.76 -7.35 -5.74
N ILE A 144 10.60 -7.43 -5.08
CA ILE A 144 10.02 -6.34 -4.28
C ILE A 144 11.01 -5.90 -3.18
N ASN A 145 11.56 -6.87 -2.45
CA ASN A 145 12.54 -6.61 -1.40
C ASN A 145 13.82 -5.98 -1.96
N PHE A 146 14.30 -6.46 -3.11
CA PHE A 146 15.48 -5.91 -3.79
C PHE A 146 15.24 -4.47 -4.28
N PHE A 147 14.06 -4.21 -4.85
CA PHE A 147 13.64 -2.88 -5.27
C PHE A 147 13.64 -1.91 -4.08
N GLY A 148 12.97 -2.28 -2.98
CA GLY A 148 12.92 -1.49 -1.75
C GLY A 148 14.30 -1.23 -1.12
N LYS A 149 15.19 -2.23 -1.11
CA LYS A 149 16.58 -2.08 -0.63
C LYS A 149 17.39 -1.12 -1.48
N ASN A 150 17.35 -1.28 -2.81
CA ASN A 150 18.10 -0.40 -3.72
C ASN A 150 17.60 1.03 -3.65
N TYR A 151 16.29 1.23 -3.61
CA TYR A 151 15.71 2.55 -3.39
C TYR A 151 16.21 3.17 -2.08
N SER A 152 16.11 2.43 -0.97
CA SER A 152 16.56 2.94 0.34
C SER A 152 18.05 3.32 0.34
N ARG A 153 18.89 2.56 -0.37
CA ARG A 153 20.32 2.88 -0.55
C ARG A 153 20.54 4.13 -1.39
N LEU A 154 19.79 4.27 -2.49
CA LEU A 154 19.87 5.46 -3.36
C LEU A 154 19.44 6.72 -2.61
N ILE A 155 18.32 6.68 -1.89
CA ILE A 155 17.85 7.83 -1.11
C ILE A 155 18.88 8.25 -0.07
N LYS A 156 19.41 7.31 0.72
CA LYS A 156 20.47 7.62 1.70
C LYS A 156 21.71 8.25 1.07
N LYS A 157 22.02 7.92 -0.19
CA LYS A 157 23.18 8.45 -0.92
C LYS A 157 22.94 9.87 -1.43
N PHE A 158 21.74 10.15 -1.95
CA PHE A 158 21.42 11.43 -2.61
C PHE A 158 20.76 12.46 -1.68
N PHE A 159 20.14 11.98 -0.60
CA PHE A 159 19.48 12.79 0.42
C PHE A 159 19.89 12.25 1.80
N PRO A 160 21.18 12.34 2.17
CA PRO A 160 21.56 12.12 3.56
C PRO A 160 20.73 13.08 4.41
N LYS A 161 20.17 12.60 5.52
CA LYS A 161 19.48 13.49 6.46
C LYS A 161 20.50 14.55 6.86
N ASP A 162 20.16 15.83 6.70
CA ASP A 162 20.87 16.88 7.40
C ASP A 162 20.66 16.60 8.90
N ASP A 163 21.77 16.35 9.60
CA ASP A 163 21.81 16.12 11.05
C ASP A 163 21.34 17.35 11.84
#